data_AF-A0A317KSM7-F1
#
_entry.id   AF-A0A317KSM7-F1
#
_cell.length_a   1.000
_cell.length_b   1.000
_cell.length_c   1.000
_cell.angle_alpha   90.00
_cell.angle_beta   90.00
_cell.angle_gamma   90.00
#
_symmetry.space_group_name_H-M   'P 1'
#
loop_
_entity.id
_entity.type
_entity.pdbx_description
1 polymer ?
#
loop_
_entity_poly.entity_id
_entity_poly.type
_entity_poly.pdbx_seq_one_letter_code
_entity_poly.pdbx_strand_id
1 'polypeptide(L)'
;MAIKIQTKQTSIPVVLGDLTFHFDVTDESLANFRKNAEGVKKELEEGLKDIDKSNEEKAMEQIKDILRRGYSVVLGEDSFDKIYEMSPSVFVVMEYFVQIIEGIEEEIRNLGHNPSAQEKAKKYLQKKKK
;
A
#
# COMPACT_ATOMS: atom_id res chain seq x y z
N MET A 1 16.48 20.59 32.71
CA MET A 1 16.28 20.86 31.26
C MET A 1 15.54 19.68 30.67
N ALA A 2 14.39 19.90 30.04
CA ALA A 2 13.64 18.84 29.37
C ALA A 2 13.82 18.97 27.86
N ILE A 3 14.24 17.89 27.21
CA ILE A 3 14.35 17.81 25.75
C ILE A 3 12.95 17.48 25.23
N LYS A 4 12.34 18.41 24.48
CA LYS A 4 11.05 18.20 23.80
C LYS A 4 11.32 17.53 22.46
N ILE A 5 10.97 16.25 22.34
CA ILE A 5 11.05 15.51 21.08
C ILE A 5 9.67 15.62 20.41
N GLN A 6 9.62 16.07 19.15
CA GLN A 6 8.40 15.99 18.36
C GLN A 6 8.18 14.53 17.94
N THR A 7 7.10 13.93 18.43
CA THR A 7 6.63 12.62 17.99
C THR A 7 6.24 12.72 16.53
N LYS A 8 6.93 12.00 15.64
CA LYS A 8 6.51 11.88 14.24
C LYS A 8 5.32 10.93 14.18
N GLN A 9 4.27 11.34 13.46
CA GLN A 9 3.10 10.51 13.24
C GLN A 9 3.51 9.34 12.32
N THR A 10 3.38 8.11 12.82
CA THR A 10 3.73 6.89 12.08
C THR A 10 2.55 6.36 11.29
N SER A 11 1.60 7.22 10.92
CA SER A 11 0.48 6.84 10.07
C SER A 11 0.23 7.85 8.96
N ILE A 12 0.01 7.35 7.74
CA ILE A 12 -0.39 8.13 6.57
C ILE A 12 -1.92 8.04 6.46
N PRO A 13 -2.66 9.16 6.59
CA PRO A 13 -4.10 9.16 6.38
C PRO A 13 -4.39 9.05 4.88
N VAL A 14 -5.22 8.07 4.50
CA VAL A 14 -5.70 7.87 3.13
C VAL A 14 -7.17 8.25 3.08
N VAL A 15 -7.48 9.35 2.42
CA VAL A 15 -8.85 9.89 2.31
C VAL A 15 -9.41 9.54 0.93
N LEU A 16 -10.52 8.82 0.92
CA LEU A 16 -11.28 8.43 -0.28
C LEU A 16 -12.71 8.89 -0.11
N GLY A 17 -13.07 10.03 -0.72
CA GLY A 17 -14.38 10.64 -0.51
C GLY A 17 -14.64 10.91 0.98
N ASP A 18 -15.68 10.29 1.52
CA ASP A 18 -16.04 10.37 2.94
C ASP A 18 -15.33 9.35 3.85
N LEU A 19 -14.58 8.40 3.28
CA LEU A 19 -13.86 7.38 4.02
C LEU A 19 -12.44 7.82 4.35
N THR A 20 -12.03 7.65 5.61
CA THR A 20 -10.65 7.90 6.06
C THR A 20 -10.04 6.61 6.59
N PHE A 21 -8.97 6.18 5.95
CA PHE A 21 -8.15 5.04 6.35
C PHE A 21 -6.81 5.52 6.89
N HIS A 22 -6.12 4.70 7.67
CA HIS A 22 -4.81 5.02 8.22
C HIS A 22 -3.82 3.90 7.88
N PHE A 23 -2.79 4.23 7.12
CA PHE A 23 -1.71 3.31 6.80
C PHE A 23 -0.58 3.48 7.81
N ASP A 24 -0.25 2.44 8.58
CA ASP A 24 0.86 2.46 9.52
C ASP A 24 2.21 2.37 8.79
N VAL A 25 3.11 3.32 9.02
CA VAL A 25 4.44 3.42 8.38
C VAL A 25 5.56 2.81 9.24
N THR A 26 5.22 1.88 10.13
CA THR A 26 6.23 1.15 10.92
C THR A 26 7.18 0.36 10.00
N ASP A 27 8.42 0.10 10.45
CA ASP A 27 9.40 -0.65 9.65
C ASP A 27 8.88 -2.05 9.22
N GLU A 28 8.05 -2.69 10.07
CA GLU A 28 7.41 -3.98 9.78
C GLU A 28 6.32 -3.83 8.71
N SER A 29 5.44 -2.83 8.83
CA SER A 29 4.42 -2.53 7.83
C SER A 29 5.05 -2.16 6.48
N LEU A 30 6.18 -1.45 6.48
CA LEU A 30 6.89 -1.06 5.26
C LEU A 30 7.52 -2.27 4.54
N ALA A 31 8.10 -3.20 5.31
CA ALA A 31 8.67 -4.43 4.77
C ALA A 31 7.58 -5.34 4.19
N ASN A 32 6.44 -5.47 4.90
CA ASN A 32 5.29 -6.23 4.44
C ASN A 32 4.63 -5.57 3.23
N PHE A 33 4.46 -4.25 3.24
CA PHE A 33 3.93 -3.50 2.11
C PHE A 33 4.76 -3.72 0.86
N ARG A 34 6.09 -3.60 0.91
CA ARG A 34 6.94 -3.83 -0.29
C ARG A 34 6.81 -5.25 -0.83
N LYS A 35 6.88 -6.26 0.06
CA LYS A 35 6.75 -7.67 -0.35
C LYS A 35 5.38 -8.00 -0.92
N ASN A 36 4.32 -7.51 -0.26
CA ASN A 36 2.96 -7.84 -0.62
C ASN A 36 2.47 -6.97 -1.79
N ALA A 37 2.92 -5.73 -1.93
CA ALA A 37 2.59 -4.88 -3.07
C ALA A 37 3.14 -5.46 -4.38
N GLU A 38 4.37 -5.98 -4.39
CA GLU A 38 4.89 -6.72 -5.54
C GLU A 38 4.07 -7.97 -5.85
N GLY A 39 3.67 -8.73 -4.82
CA GLY A 39 2.83 -9.92 -4.97
C GLY A 39 1.45 -9.58 -5.56
N VAL A 40 0.74 -8.64 -4.94
CA VAL A 40 -0.59 -8.19 -5.37
C VAL A 40 -0.54 -7.60 -6.77
N LYS A 41 0.49 -6.80 -7.10
CA LYS A 41 0.64 -6.25 -8.45
C LYS A 41 0.83 -7.34 -9.49
N LYS A 42 1.67 -8.33 -9.20
CA LYS A 42 1.90 -9.46 -10.10
C LYS A 42 0.63 -10.31 -10.26
N GLU A 43 -0.08 -10.59 -9.18
CA GLU A 43 -1.38 -11.27 -9.20
C GLU A 43 -2.41 -10.48 -10.01
N LEU A 44 -2.43 -9.15 -9.90
CA LEU A 44 -3.30 -8.29 -10.72
C LEU A 44 -2.94 -8.42 -12.21
N GLU A 45 -1.65 -8.34 -12.56
CA GLU A 45 -1.19 -8.46 -13.94
C GLU A 45 -1.46 -9.86 -14.54
N GLU A 46 -1.29 -10.92 -13.73
CA GLU A 46 -1.61 -12.29 -14.13
C GLU A 46 -3.12 -12.47 -14.27
N GLY A 47 -3.91 -12.01 -13.30
CA GLY A 47 -5.38 -12.06 -13.34
C GLY A 47 -5.99 -11.26 -14.49
N LEU A 48 -5.38 -10.13 -14.88
CA LEU A 48 -5.77 -9.35 -16.06
C LEU A 48 -5.42 -10.04 -17.39
N LYS A 49 -4.35 -10.85 -17.42
CA LYS A 49 -3.96 -11.64 -18.61
C LYS A 49 -4.79 -12.91 -18.76
N ASP A 50 -5.19 -13.51 -17.63
CA ASP A 50 -6.02 -14.72 -17.56
C ASP A 50 -7.53 -14.40 -17.66
N ILE A 51 -7.92 -13.15 -17.97
CA ILE A 51 -9.29 -12.81 -18.38
C ILE A 51 -9.58 -13.53 -19.70
N ASP A 52 -9.94 -14.79 -19.60
CA ASP A 52 -10.53 -15.54 -20.68
C ASP A 52 -11.85 -14.86 -21.00
N LYS A 53 -11.89 -14.13 -22.13
CA LYS A 53 -13.06 -13.36 -22.60
C LYS A 53 -14.32 -14.22 -22.75
N SER A 54 -14.22 -15.54 -22.61
CA SER A 54 -15.31 -16.48 -22.64
C SER A 54 -16.13 -16.51 -21.35
N ASN A 55 -15.62 -16.02 -20.21
CA ASN A 55 -16.33 -16.04 -18.92
C ASN A 55 -16.06 -14.80 -18.05
N GLU A 56 -16.60 -13.67 -18.49
CA GLU A 56 -16.42 -12.34 -17.90
C GLU A 56 -16.78 -12.27 -16.40
N GLU A 57 -17.79 -13.02 -15.96
CA GLU A 57 -18.25 -13.02 -14.56
C GLU A 57 -17.21 -13.61 -13.61
N LYS A 58 -16.61 -14.75 -13.97
CA LYS A 58 -15.53 -15.37 -13.18
C LYS A 58 -14.28 -14.51 -13.13
N ALA A 59 -13.92 -13.90 -14.26
CA ALA A 59 -12.77 -13.00 -14.33
C ALA A 59 -12.96 -11.79 -13.39
N MET A 60 -14.17 -11.21 -13.36
CA MET A 60 -14.48 -10.11 -12.45
C MET A 60 -14.44 -10.52 -10.97
N GLU A 61 -14.90 -11.73 -10.63
CA GLU A 61 -14.77 -12.25 -9.26
C GLU A 61 -13.30 -12.43 -8.84
N GLN A 62 -12.44 -12.93 -9.73
CA GLN A 62 -11.02 -13.06 -9.45
C GLN A 62 -10.34 -11.71 -9.20
N ILE A 63 -10.64 -10.70 -10.03
CA ILE A 63 -10.08 -9.35 -9.85
C ILE A 63 -10.58 -8.74 -8.54
N LYS A 64 -11.85 -8.92 -8.18
CA LYS A 64 -12.39 -8.48 -6.89
C LYS A 64 -11.67 -9.12 -5.71
N ASP A 65 -11.40 -10.43 -5.77
CA ASP A 65 -10.70 -11.13 -4.69
C ASP A 65 -9.26 -10.61 -4.53
N ILE A 66 -8.54 -10.42 -5.64
CA ILE A 66 -7.18 -9.87 -5.62
C ILE A 66 -7.18 -8.45 -5.05
N LEU A 67 -8.10 -7.58 -5.50
CA LEU A 67 -8.23 -6.22 -4.97
C LEU A 67 -8.58 -6.26 -3.48
N ARG A 68 -9.52 -7.12 -3.06
CA ARG A 68 -9.90 -7.27 -1.65
C ARG A 68 -8.70 -7.60 -0.79
N ARG A 69 -7.87 -8.57 -1.21
CA ARG A 69 -6.63 -8.91 -0.51
C ARG A 69 -5.64 -7.73 -0.50
N GLY A 70 -5.47 -7.04 -1.63
CA GLY A 70 -4.61 -5.87 -1.74
C GLY A 70 -4.99 -4.75 -0.78
N TYR A 71 -6.27 -4.38 -0.77
CA TYR A 71 -6.82 -3.37 0.14
C TYR A 71 -6.68 -3.79 1.60
N SER A 72 -7.00 -5.04 1.95
CA SER A 72 -6.83 -5.55 3.32
C SER A 72 -5.39 -5.46 3.83
N VAL A 73 -4.42 -5.71 2.95
CA VAL A 73 -2.99 -5.59 3.29
C VAL A 73 -2.57 -4.14 3.53
N VAL A 74 -3.14 -3.19 2.79
CA VAL A 74 -2.72 -1.79 2.81
C VAL A 74 -3.51 -1.00 3.86
N LEU A 75 -4.84 -0.99 3.74
CA LEU A 75 -5.73 -0.16 4.55
C LEU A 75 -6.38 -0.90 5.72
N GLY A 76 -6.13 -2.21 5.85
CA GLY A 76 -6.70 -3.07 6.89
C GLY A 76 -7.97 -3.79 6.44
N GLU A 77 -8.43 -4.74 7.25
CA GLU A 77 -9.62 -5.55 6.96
C GLU A 77 -10.87 -4.67 6.72
N ASP A 78 -11.80 -5.16 5.89
CA ASP A 78 -13.04 -4.48 5.46
C ASP A 78 -12.86 -3.20 4.62
N SER A 79 -11.64 -2.80 4.29
CA SER A 79 -11.39 -1.59 3.48
C SER A 79 -11.93 -1.69 2.06
N PHE A 80 -11.76 -2.84 1.41
CA PHE A 80 -12.30 -3.09 0.07
C PHE A 80 -13.81 -2.96 0.01
N ASP A 81 -14.53 -3.64 0.91
CA ASP A 81 -16.00 -3.67 0.89
C ASP A 81 -16.58 -2.26 1.04
N LYS A 82 -16.02 -1.44 1.94
CA LYS A 82 -16.43 -0.03 2.11
C LYS A 82 -16.21 0.80 0.83
N ILE A 83 -15.07 0.60 0.16
CA ILE A 83 -14.73 1.33 -1.07
C ILE A 83 -15.60 0.86 -2.25
N TYR A 84 -15.89 -0.45 -2.31
CA TYR A 84 -16.77 -1.04 -3.31
C TYR A 84 -18.24 -0.65 -3.11
N GLU A 85 -18.71 -0.49 -1.87
CA GLU A 85 -20.05 0.03 -1.57
C GLU A 85 -20.23 1.47 -2.05
N MET A 86 -19.19 2.30 -1.95
CA MET A 86 -19.20 3.67 -2.46
C MET A 86 -19.22 3.72 -3.99
N SER A 87 -18.38 2.89 -4.62
CA SER A 87 -18.24 2.81 -6.07
C SER A 87 -18.30 1.35 -6.51
N PRO A 88 -19.49 0.80 -6.85
CA PRO A 88 -19.68 -0.61 -7.20
C PRO A 88 -19.20 -0.94 -8.62
N SER A 89 -17.97 -0.52 -8.94
CA SER A 89 -17.29 -0.76 -10.20
C SER A 89 -15.87 -1.22 -9.91
N VAL A 90 -15.56 -2.47 -10.28
CA VAL A 90 -14.24 -3.09 -10.05
C VAL A 90 -13.11 -2.27 -10.67
N PHE A 91 -13.32 -1.71 -11.86
CA PHE A 91 -12.33 -0.89 -12.54
C PHE A 91 -12.04 0.42 -11.80
N VAL A 92 -13.08 1.07 -11.27
CA VAL A 92 -12.94 2.31 -10.49
C VAL A 92 -12.21 2.03 -9.17
N VAL A 93 -12.59 0.94 -8.49
CA VAL A 93 -11.93 0.50 -7.25
C VAL A 93 -10.48 0.10 -7.50
N MET A 94 -10.16 -0.45 -8.67
CA MET A 94 -8.79 -0.72 -9.10
C MET A 94 -7.99 0.56 -9.31
N GLU A 95 -8.55 1.58 -9.98
CA GLU A 95 -7.89 2.89 -10.14
C GLU A 95 -7.59 3.54 -8.80
N TYR A 96 -8.54 3.50 -7.85
CA TYR A 96 -8.31 4.00 -6.50
C TYR A 96 -7.16 3.27 -5.81
N PHE A 97 -7.08 1.95 -5.98
CA PHE A 97 -6.02 1.15 -5.37
C PHE A 97 -4.65 1.60 -5.86
N VAL A 98 -4.49 1.80 -7.17
CA VAL A 98 -3.25 2.30 -7.76
C VAL A 98 -2.88 3.67 -7.19
N GLN A 99 -3.83 4.61 -7.14
CA GLN A 99 -3.59 5.95 -6.59
C GLN A 99 -3.18 5.92 -5.11
N ILE A 100 -3.77 5.02 -4.32
CA ILE A 100 -3.42 4.83 -2.90
C ILE A 100 -2.01 4.30 -2.75
N ILE A 101 -1.64 3.27 -3.51
CA ILE A 101 -0.28 2.71 -3.50
C ILE A 101 0.73 3.79 -3.86
N GLU A 102 0.51 4.53 -4.94
CA GLU A 102 1.40 5.59 -5.40
C GLU A 102 1.52 6.73 -4.36
N GLY A 103 0.39 7.16 -3.78
CA GLY A 103 0.38 8.19 -2.74
C GLY A 103 1.10 7.75 -1.47
N ILE A 104 0.92 6.49 -1.04
CA ILE A 104 1.64 5.92 0.10
C ILE A 104 3.14 5.85 -0.20
N GLU A 105 3.53 5.39 -1.39
CA GLU A 105 4.94 5.33 -1.79
C GLU A 105 5.61 6.71 -1.85
N GLU A 106 4.89 7.73 -2.31
CA GLU A 106 5.37 9.12 -2.32
C GLU A 106 5.54 9.65 -0.89
N GLU A 107 4.57 9.43 -0.01
CA GLU A 107 4.64 9.87 1.39
C GLU A 107 5.75 9.14 2.16
N ILE A 108 5.95 7.83 1.95
CA ILE A 108 7.09 7.08 2.48
C ILE A 108 8.41 7.73 2.05
N ARG A 109 8.51 8.16 0.78
CA ARG A 109 9.70 8.82 0.24
C ARG A 109 9.91 10.20 0.89
N ASN A 110 8.84 10.98 1.07
CA ASN A 110 8.84 12.28 1.74
C ASN A 110 9.23 12.19 3.23
N LEU A 111 8.78 11.14 3.92
CA LEU A 111 9.14 10.87 5.32
C LEU A 111 10.63 10.53 5.53
N GLY A 112 11.41 10.41 4.45
CA GLY A 112 12.83 10.14 4.51
C GLY A 112 13.17 8.66 4.68
N HIS A 113 12.17 7.75 4.56
CA HIS A 113 12.39 6.32 4.33
C HIS A 113 12.81 6.06 2.88
N ASN A 114 13.73 6.90 2.41
CA ASN A 114 14.44 6.71 1.18
C ASN A 114 15.44 5.55 1.42
N PRO A 115 15.49 4.49 0.61
CA PRO A 115 16.47 3.40 0.78
C PRO A 115 17.91 3.93 0.94
N SER A 116 18.20 5.09 0.33
CA SER A 116 19.47 5.81 0.47
C SER A 116 19.78 6.30 1.89
N ALA A 117 18.80 6.64 2.74
CA ALA A 117 19.04 7.08 4.12
C ALA A 117 19.45 5.92 5.03
N GLN A 118 18.79 4.76 4.91
CA GLN A 118 19.19 3.53 5.61
C GLN A 118 20.55 3.01 5.11
N GLU A 119 20.82 3.07 3.80
CA GLU A 119 22.14 2.73 3.24
C GLU A 119 23.25 3.66 3.71
N LYS A 120 22.98 4.97 3.77
CA LYS A 120 23.91 5.97 4.32
C LYS A 120 24.17 5.70 5.79
N ALA A 121 23.14 5.44 6.60
CA ALA A 121 23.30 5.08 8.01
C ALA A 121 24.14 3.81 8.20
N LYS A 122 23.89 2.75 7.42
CA LYS A 122 24.73 1.53 7.41
C LYS A 122 26.17 1.82 7.03
N LYS A 123 26.44 2.68 6.04
CA LYS A 123 27.79 3.10 5.66
C LYS A 123 28.52 3.84 6.80
N TYR A 124 27.83 4.73 7.50
CA TYR A 124 28.41 5.45 8.66
C TYR A 124 28.72 4.51 9.83
N LEU A 125 27.83 3.56 10.13
CA LEU A 125 28.03 2.57 11.19
C LEU A 125 29.18 1.60 10.89
N GLN A 126 29.37 1.23 9.62
CA GLN A 126 30.52 0.39 9.22
C GLN A 126 31.85 1.15 9.27
N LYS A 127 31.86 2.46 8.96
CA LYS A 127 33.07 3.29 9.05
C LYS A 127 33.57 3.50 10.48
N LYS A 128 32.71 3.38 11.50
CA LYS A 128 33.08 3.57 12.91
C LYS A 128 33.67 2.34 13.59
N LYS A 129 33.66 1.17 12.92
CA LYS A 129 34.23 -0.10 13.41
C LYS A 129 35.64 -0.38 12.87
N LYS A 130 36.25 0.56 12.16
CA LYS A 130 37.65 0.49 11.70
C LYS A 130 38.49 1.53 12.43
#